data_AF-A0A3D1PQ04-F1
#
_entry.id   AF-A0A3D1PQ04-F1
#
_cell.length_a   1.000
_cell.length_b   1.000
_cell.length_c   1.000
_cell.angle_alpha   90.00
_cell.angle_beta   90.00
_cell.angle_gamma   90.00
#
_symmetry.space_group_name_H-M   'P 1'
#
loop_
_entity.id
_entity.type
_entity.pdbx_description
1 polymer ?
#
loop_
_entity_poly.entity_id
_entity_poly.type
_entity_poly.pdbx_seq_one_letter_code
_entity_poly.pdbx_strand_id
1 'polypeptide(L)'
;SYGQKGVVTMPLEEKIKAGANFDEVITIGPLIMMKFVVKTTKPYNVKTVVSMNPIMVDGTGMCGGCRLTVGGKTKFACVDGPDFDGFEVDFDEAMHRGTMYRDFEAHAREAECNLLKKEVE
;
A
#
# COMPACT_ATOMS: atom_id res chain seq x y z
N SER A 1 -11.06 -16.39 15.25
CA SER A 1 -10.81 -17.84 15.02
C SER A 1 -11.18 -18.26 13.60
N TYR A 2 -10.99 -17.42 12.57
CA TYR A 2 -11.37 -17.73 11.19
C TYR A 2 -10.14 -17.78 10.27
N GLY A 3 -10.21 -18.64 9.25
CA GLY A 3 -9.21 -18.73 8.18
C GLY A 3 -7.87 -19.35 8.60
N GLN A 4 -6.88 -19.19 7.73
CA GLN A 4 -5.49 -19.59 7.99
C GLN A 4 -4.77 -18.49 8.78
N LYS A 5 -4.12 -18.86 9.88
CA LYS A 5 -3.35 -17.93 10.70
C LYS A 5 -2.06 -17.53 9.97
N GLY A 6 -1.86 -16.24 9.69
CA GLY A 6 -0.64 -15.73 9.07
C GLY A 6 -0.83 -14.35 8.43
N VAL A 7 0.23 -13.84 7.80
CA VAL A 7 0.15 -12.69 6.88
C VAL A 7 -0.16 -13.16 5.47
N VAL A 8 -0.74 -12.29 4.64
CA VAL A 8 -1.20 -12.65 3.28
C VAL A 8 -0.11 -13.20 2.36
N THR A 9 1.16 -12.86 2.61
CA THR A 9 2.30 -13.36 1.82
C THR A 9 2.56 -14.85 2.04
N MET A 10 2.18 -15.41 3.19
CA MET A 10 2.42 -16.80 3.53
C MET A 10 1.65 -17.78 2.61
N PRO A 11 0.30 -17.73 2.51
CA PRO A 11 -0.42 -18.61 1.60
C PRO A 11 -0.11 -18.33 0.12
N LEU A 12 0.27 -17.09 -0.23
CA LEU A 12 0.72 -16.76 -1.58
C LEU A 12 2.01 -17.50 -1.93
N GLU A 13 3.02 -17.43 -1.07
CA GLU A 13 4.30 -18.12 -1.27
C GLU A 13 4.14 -19.65 -1.25
N GLU A 14 3.31 -20.18 -0.35
CA GLU A 14 2.97 -21.61 -0.29
C GLU A 14 2.40 -22.10 -1.63
N LYS A 15 1.46 -21.35 -2.22
CA LYS A 15 0.86 -21.71 -3.51
C LYS A 15 1.88 -21.65 -4.66
N ILE A 16 2.70 -20.61 -4.71
CA ILE A 16 3.75 -20.49 -5.74
C ILE A 16 4.72 -21.67 -5.64
N LYS A 17 5.18 -22.02 -4.42
CA LYS A 17 6.07 -23.17 -4.16
C LYS A 17 5.43 -24.52 -4.46
N ALA A 18 4.11 -24.63 -4.29
CA ALA A 18 3.34 -25.83 -4.66
C ALA A 18 3.15 -25.99 -6.18
N GLY A 19 3.69 -25.08 -6.99
CA GLY A 19 3.64 -25.15 -8.45
C GLY A 19 2.40 -24.47 -9.05
N ALA A 20 1.68 -23.63 -8.30
CA ALA A 20 0.65 -22.80 -8.88
C ALA A 20 1.27 -21.82 -9.89
N ASN A 21 0.79 -21.87 -11.12
CA ASN A 21 1.23 -20.99 -12.19
C ASN A 21 0.33 -19.75 -12.24
N PHE A 22 0.74 -18.67 -11.58
CA PHE A 22 0.03 -17.40 -11.62
C PHE A 22 0.59 -16.52 -12.74
N ASP A 23 -0.28 -16.04 -13.62
CA ASP A 23 0.10 -15.07 -14.65
C ASP A 23 0.29 -13.67 -14.06
N GLU A 24 -0.48 -13.33 -13.03
CA GLU A 24 -0.49 -12.00 -12.42
C GLU A 24 -0.98 -12.05 -10.96
N VAL A 25 -0.37 -11.22 -10.11
CA VAL A 25 -0.79 -10.94 -8.74
C VAL A 25 -1.19 -9.47 -8.64
N ILE A 26 -2.39 -9.20 -8.13
CA ILE A 26 -2.87 -7.85 -7.85
C ILE A 26 -2.93 -7.69 -6.34
N THR A 27 -2.33 -6.65 -5.79
CA THR A 27 -2.36 -6.38 -4.34
C THR A 27 -2.85 -4.98 -4.04
N ILE A 28 -3.78 -4.93 -3.07
CA ILE A 28 -4.49 -3.73 -2.64
C ILE A 28 -4.62 -3.82 -1.12
N GLY A 29 -4.11 -2.83 -0.39
CA GLY A 29 -4.17 -2.81 1.06
C GLY A 29 -3.19 -1.81 1.67
N PRO A 30 -2.78 -2.01 2.94
CA PRO A 30 -1.76 -1.17 3.55
C PRO A 30 -0.45 -1.19 2.74
N LEU A 31 0.22 -0.04 2.60
CA LEU A 31 1.47 0.07 1.82
C LEU A 31 2.52 -0.97 2.23
N ILE A 32 2.65 -1.24 3.54
CA ILE A 32 3.58 -2.26 4.04
C ILE A 32 3.22 -3.67 3.59
N MET A 33 1.93 -4.00 3.54
CA MET A 33 1.44 -5.29 3.06
C MET A 33 1.74 -5.44 1.57
N MET A 34 1.41 -4.42 0.77
CA MET A 34 1.67 -4.40 -0.67
C MET A 34 3.17 -4.55 -0.97
N LYS A 35 4.04 -3.82 -0.24
CA LYS A 35 5.50 -3.96 -0.31
C LYS A 35 5.95 -5.41 -0.12
N PHE A 36 5.38 -6.11 0.87
CA PHE A 36 5.76 -7.50 1.13
C PHE A 36 5.19 -8.49 0.11
N VAL A 37 4.00 -8.27 -0.44
CA VAL A 37 3.47 -9.08 -1.56
C VAL A 37 4.36 -8.97 -2.80
N VAL A 38 4.79 -7.75 -3.14
CA VAL A 38 5.77 -7.52 -4.21
C VAL A 38 7.09 -8.25 -3.92
N LYS A 39 7.63 -8.14 -2.69
CA LYS A 39 8.84 -8.87 -2.31
C LYS A 39 8.70 -10.38 -2.38
N THR A 40 7.52 -10.93 -2.08
CA THR A 40 7.25 -12.36 -2.16
C THR A 40 7.18 -12.86 -3.60
N THR A 41 6.62 -12.08 -4.53
CA THR A 41 6.42 -12.46 -5.93
C THR A 41 7.65 -12.24 -6.81
N LYS A 42 8.48 -11.23 -6.51
CA LYS A 42 9.65 -10.84 -7.30
C LYS A 42 10.67 -11.98 -7.56
N PRO A 43 11.05 -12.82 -6.60
CA PRO A 43 11.98 -13.94 -6.83
C PRO A 43 11.45 -14.99 -7.81
N TYR A 44 10.13 -15.09 -7.96
CA TYR A 44 9.46 -16.03 -8.86
C TYR A 44 9.10 -15.41 -10.20
N ASN A 45 9.43 -14.13 -10.41
CA ASN A 45 9.13 -13.37 -11.62
C ASN A 45 7.62 -13.40 -12.01
N VAL A 46 6.75 -13.44 -11.00
CA VAL A 46 5.29 -13.34 -11.21
C VAL A 46 4.94 -11.87 -11.34
N LYS A 47 4.33 -11.46 -12.45
CA LYS A 47 3.90 -10.06 -12.67
C LYS A 47 3.04 -9.60 -11.49
N THR A 48 3.39 -8.46 -10.88
CA THR A 48 2.66 -7.96 -9.71
C THR A 48 2.25 -6.51 -9.89
N VAL A 49 0.95 -6.27 -9.88
CA VAL A 49 0.36 -4.93 -9.92
C VAL A 49 -0.06 -4.50 -8.52
N VAL A 50 0.21 -3.23 -8.20
CA VAL A 50 -0.16 -2.58 -6.93
C VAL A 50 -1.09 -1.42 -7.17
N SER A 51 -2.21 -1.42 -6.47
CA SER A 51 -3.12 -0.27 -6.45
C SER A 51 -2.71 0.67 -5.32
N MET A 52 -2.03 1.75 -5.68
CA MET A 52 -1.39 2.65 -4.71
C MET A 52 -2.39 3.60 -4.07
N ASN A 53 -2.22 3.85 -2.77
CA ASN A 53 -3.08 4.72 -1.96
C ASN A 53 -2.33 5.90 -1.32
N PRO A 54 -1.66 6.77 -2.11
CA PRO A 54 -1.04 7.98 -1.58
C PRO A 54 -2.10 9.02 -1.18
N ILE A 55 -1.66 10.07 -0.48
CA ILE A 55 -2.49 11.24 -0.18
C ILE A 55 -3.01 11.86 -1.49
N MET A 56 -4.32 12.11 -1.57
CA MET A 56 -4.96 12.79 -2.69
C MET A 56 -5.64 14.07 -2.19
N VAL A 57 -5.64 15.12 -3.03
CA VAL A 57 -6.30 16.39 -2.72
C VAL A 57 -7.34 16.71 -3.80
N ASP A 58 -6.89 17.00 -5.01
CA ASP A 58 -7.74 17.32 -6.16
C ASP A 58 -8.25 16.07 -6.90
N GLY A 59 -7.37 15.07 -7.09
CA GLY A 59 -7.70 13.85 -7.82
C GLY A 59 -7.77 14.00 -9.33
N THR A 60 -7.34 15.13 -9.90
CA THR A 60 -7.42 15.43 -11.34
C THR A 60 -6.07 15.79 -11.98
N GLY A 61 -4.98 15.65 -11.22
CA GLY A 61 -3.61 15.83 -11.72
C GLY A 61 -3.06 17.25 -11.59
N MET A 62 -3.74 18.15 -10.88
CA MET A 62 -3.38 19.55 -10.75
C MET A 62 -2.41 19.84 -9.60
N CYS A 63 -2.49 19.09 -8.48
CA CYS A 63 -1.74 19.45 -7.26
C CYS A 63 -0.45 18.64 -7.03
N GLY A 64 -0.33 17.43 -7.59
CA GLY A 64 0.83 16.54 -7.34
C GLY A 64 0.91 15.96 -5.91
N GLY A 65 -0.15 16.09 -5.10
CA GLY A 65 -0.23 15.50 -3.76
C GLY A 65 -0.10 13.98 -3.77
N CYS A 66 -0.65 13.35 -4.81
CA CYS A 66 -0.61 11.89 -5.01
C CYS A 66 0.65 11.39 -5.75
N ARG A 67 1.72 12.21 -5.82
CA ARG A 67 2.93 11.81 -6.53
C ARG A 67 3.59 10.59 -5.89
N LEU A 68 4.16 9.76 -6.75
CA LEU A 68 4.95 8.56 -6.46
C LEU A 68 6.16 8.52 -7.39
N THR A 69 7.23 7.88 -6.94
CA THR A 69 8.34 7.47 -7.83
C THR A 69 8.10 6.05 -8.32
N VAL A 70 7.99 5.89 -9.64
CA VAL A 70 7.82 4.60 -10.33
C VAL A 70 8.85 4.52 -11.45
N GLY A 71 9.73 3.51 -11.40
CA GLY A 71 10.77 3.31 -12.42
C GLY A 71 11.74 4.50 -12.52
N GLY A 72 12.00 5.18 -11.39
CA GLY A 72 12.83 6.39 -11.34
C GLY A 72 12.17 7.65 -11.91
N LYS A 73 10.88 7.61 -12.26
CA LYS A 73 10.13 8.75 -12.77
C LYS A 73 9.02 9.14 -11.79
N THR A 74 8.77 10.44 -11.67
CA THR A 74 7.62 10.93 -10.92
C THR A 74 6.33 10.68 -11.71
N LYS A 75 5.35 10.07 -11.04
CA LYS A 75 4.02 9.72 -11.55
C LYS A 75 2.95 10.17 -10.57
N PHE A 76 1.77 10.54 -11.06
CA PHE A 76 0.65 10.98 -10.24
C PHE A 76 -0.41 9.89 -10.16
N ALA A 77 -0.63 9.29 -8.99
CA ALA A 77 -1.53 8.15 -8.86
C ALA A 77 -2.96 8.42 -9.36
N CYS A 78 -3.46 9.65 -9.25
CA CYS A 78 -4.82 9.99 -9.69
C CYS A 78 -5.01 10.06 -11.23
N VAL A 79 -3.94 10.17 -12.02
CA VAL A 79 -4.02 10.30 -13.49
C VAL A 79 -3.14 9.31 -14.24
N ASP A 80 -1.96 8.97 -13.72
CA ASP A 80 -1.08 7.94 -14.27
C ASP A 80 -1.38 6.53 -13.74
N GLY A 81 -2.12 6.42 -12.62
CA GLY A 81 -2.38 5.17 -11.90
C GLY A 81 -3.88 4.91 -11.67
N PRO A 82 -4.30 4.48 -10.47
CA PRO A 82 -3.49 4.22 -9.26
C PRO A 82 -2.74 2.89 -9.31
N ASP A 83 -2.98 2.08 -10.34
CA ASP A 83 -2.38 0.77 -10.55
C ASP A 83 -1.03 0.90 -11.26
N PHE A 84 0.03 0.41 -10.63
CA PHE A 84 1.40 0.47 -11.14
C PHE A 84 2.08 -0.90 -11.09
N ASP A 85 3.17 -1.05 -11.84
CA ASP A 85 4.07 -2.20 -11.70
C ASP A 85 4.72 -2.16 -10.31
N GLY A 86 4.41 -3.15 -9.47
CA GLY A 86 4.92 -3.25 -8.12
C GLY A 86 6.43 -3.40 -8.05
N PHE A 87 7.09 -3.89 -9.10
CA PHE A 87 8.54 -4.01 -9.14
C PHE A 87 9.26 -2.68 -9.33
N GLU A 88 8.54 -1.66 -9.80
CA GLU A 88 9.07 -0.33 -10.11
C GLU A 88 8.69 0.75 -9.08
N VAL A 89 7.74 0.48 -8.20
CA VAL A 89 7.28 1.42 -7.17
C VAL A 89 8.30 1.60 -6.04
N ASP A 90 8.59 2.86 -5.69
CA ASP A 90 9.30 3.19 -4.45
C ASP A 90 8.34 3.21 -3.25
N PHE A 91 8.27 2.06 -2.55
CA PHE A 91 7.43 1.93 -1.36
C PHE A 91 7.94 2.73 -0.16
N ASP A 92 9.24 3.00 -0.06
CA ASP A 92 9.80 3.71 1.09
C ASP A 92 9.47 5.20 1.00
N GLU A 93 9.56 5.79 -0.19
CA GLU A 93 9.03 7.11 -0.46
C GLU A 93 7.51 7.16 -0.19
N ALA A 94 6.73 6.23 -0.74
CA ALA A 94 5.28 6.21 -0.58
C ALA A 94 4.85 6.13 0.90
N MET A 95 5.50 5.27 1.70
CA MET A 95 5.23 5.15 3.14
C MET A 95 5.64 6.40 3.91
N HIS A 96 6.80 7.01 3.58
CA HIS A 96 7.22 8.24 4.23
C HIS A 96 6.21 9.38 3.98
N ARG A 97 5.79 9.53 2.71
CA ARG A 97 4.76 10.52 2.32
C ARG A 97 3.42 10.26 3.01
N GLY A 98 3.03 9.01 3.20
CA GLY A 98 1.80 8.62 3.89
C GLY A 98 1.74 9.03 5.38
N THR A 99 2.86 9.43 5.97
CA THR A 99 2.92 9.89 7.38
C THR A 99 3.03 11.41 7.52
N MET A 100 2.97 12.16 6.42
CA MET A 100 3.22 13.60 6.39
C MET A 100 2.30 14.41 7.32
N TYR A 101 1.05 13.99 7.49
CA TYR A 101 0.05 14.70 8.30
C TYR A 101 -0.26 14.02 9.64
N ARG A 102 0.57 13.05 10.07
CA ARG A 102 0.29 12.22 11.24
C ARG A 102 0.00 13.03 12.51
N ASP A 103 0.74 14.11 12.75
CA ASP A 103 0.57 14.93 13.95
C ASP A 103 -0.75 15.74 13.90
N PHE A 104 -1.11 16.25 12.72
CA PHE A 104 -2.40 16.93 12.50
C PHE A 104 -3.58 15.97 12.65
N GLU A 105 -3.47 14.77 12.05
CA GLU A 105 -4.47 13.71 12.14
C GLU A 105 -4.63 13.21 13.58
N ALA A 106 -3.53 13.04 14.32
CA ALA A 106 -3.56 12.65 15.72
C ALA A 106 -4.26 13.70 16.59
N HIS A 107 -3.92 14.98 16.41
CA HIS A 107 -4.57 16.07 17.14
C HIS A 107 -6.07 16.12 16.88
N ALA A 108 -6.49 16.03 15.60
CA ALA A 108 -7.90 15.99 15.23
C ALA A 108 -8.62 14.76 15.82
N ARG A 109 -7.97 13.58 15.78
CA ARG A 109 -8.52 12.36 16.38
C ARG A 109 -8.69 12.51 17.89
N GLU A 110 -7.73 13.07 18.60
CA GLU A 110 -7.79 13.25 20.06
C GLU A 110 -8.85 14.26 20.49
N ALA A 111 -9.00 15.36 19.75
CA ALA A 111 -10.04 16.35 20.01
C ALA A 111 -11.46 15.74 19.90
N GLU A 112 -11.68 14.90 18.88
CA GLU A 112 -13.01 14.38 18.54
C GLU A 112 -13.35 13.01 19.15
N CYS A 113 -12.36 12.15 19.44
CA CYS A 113 -12.61 10.78 19.85
C CYS A 113 -13.16 10.68 21.28
N ASN A 114 -14.47 10.48 21.39
CA ASN A 114 -15.15 10.33 22.68
C ASN A 114 -14.67 9.12 23.51
N LEU A 115 -14.06 8.10 22.88
CA LEU A 115 -13.47 6.97 23.62
C LEU A 115 -12.22 7.37 24.40
N LEU A 116 -11.43 8.33 23.91
CA LEU A 116 -10.25 8.82 24.61
C LEU A 116 -10.60 9.71 25.81
N LYS A 117 -11.85 10.17 25.89
CA LYS A 117 -12.39 10.98 26.99
C LYS A 117 -12.97 10.13 28.12
N LYS A 118 -13.15 8.83 27.91
CA LYS A 118 -13.60 7.91 28.96
C LYS A 118 -12.41 7.54 29.83
N GLU A 119 -12.48 7.83 31.13
CA GLU A 119 -11.55 7.22 32.08
C GLU A 119 -11.73 5.70 32.03
N VAL A 120 -10.61 4.96 32.11
CA VAL A 120 -10.64 3.50 32.17
C VAL A 120 -11.28 3.13 33.51
N GLU A 121 -12.53 2.66 33.49
CA GLU A 121 -13.20 2.04 34.64
C GLU A 121 -12.57 0.71 35.04
#